data_AF-A0A9Q5BYK5-F1
#
_entry.id   AF-A0A9Q5BYK5-F1
#
_cell.length_a   1.000
_cell.length_b   1.000
_cell.length_c   1.000
_cell.angle_alpha   90.00
_cell.angle_beta   90.00
_cell.angle_gamma   90.00
#
_symmetry.space_group_name_H-M   'P 1'
#
loop_
_entity.id
_entity.type
_entity.pdbx_description
1 polymer ?
#
loop_
_entity_poly.entity_id
_entity_poly.type
_entity_poly.pdbx_seq_one_letter_code
_entity_poly.pdbx_strand_id
1 'polypeptide(L)'
;MKVKLNIDPNQKETELLINASALTPEIEQLYHALQKQTPNLEQIEAVKDNVSYYLNLSDILFFETDSKIVMAHTAKNAYQVKYKLYELEDILGGNFMRVAKSTILNLDKIYAITRSISNCQIKFEESYKTVYISRHYYRDLRNRLEERRNF
;
A
#
# COMPACT_ATOMS: atom_id res chain seq x y z
N MET A 1 -23.43 5.37 17.63
CA MET A 1 -22.22 6.22 17.61
C MET A 1 -22.60 7.66 17.30
N LYS A 2 -22.09 8.66 18.02
CA LYS A 2 -22.30 10.10 17.73
C LYS A 2 -20.95 10.72 17.40
N VAL A 3 -20.78 11.21 16.18
CA VAL A 3 -19.52 11.78 15.69
C VAL A 3 -19.56 13.30 15.86
N LYS A 4 -18.50 13.90 16.39
CA LYS A 4 -18.32 15.35 16.50
C LYS A 4 -17.05 15.74 15.76
N LEU A 5 -17.15 16.74 14.89
CA LEU A 5 -16.01 17.35 14.19
C LEU A 5 -15.79 18.75 14.75
N ASN A 6 -14.57 19.05 15.16
CA ASN A 6 -14.15 20.38 15.58
C ASN A 6 -13.09 20.89 14.61
N ILE A 7 -13.24 22.11 14.11
CA ILE A 7 -12.30 22.75 13.18
C ILE A 7 -11.85 24.05 13.83
N ASP A 8 -10.57 24.13 14.20
CA ASP A 8 -9.93 25.33 14.73
C ASP A 8 -8.81 25.80 13.78
N PRO A 9 -8.95 26.98 13.14
CA PRO A 9 -7.91 27.53 12.26
C PRO A 9 -6.56 27.81 12.94
N ASN A 10 -6.52 27.90 14.27
CA ASN A 10 -5.30 28.18 15.03
C ASN A 10 -4.57 26.91 15.50
N GLN A 11 -5.15 25.73 15.26
CA GLN A 11 -4.56 24.46 15.67
C GLN A 11 -3.41 24.06 14.73
N LYS A 12 -2.22 23.87 15.30
CA LYS A 12 -0.98 23.61 14.53
C LYS A 12 -0.84 22.18 14.03
N GLU A 13 -1.45 21.22 14.72
CA GLU A 13 -1.37 19.79 14.40
C GLU A 13 -2.75 19.16 14.45
N THR A 14 -3.03 18.30 13.47
CA THR A 14 -4.27 17.51 13.42
C THR A 14 -4.25 16.48 14.54
N GLU A 15 -5.20 16.57 15.46
CA GLU A 15 -5.37 15.63 16.57
C GLU A 15 -6.67 14.84 16.40
N LEU A 16 -6.63 13.54 16.67
CA LEU A 16 -7.79 12.63 16.66
C LEU A 16 -7.98 12.03 18.06
N LEU A 17 -9.10 12.36 18.72
CA LEU A 17 -9.45 11.84 20.04
C LEU A 17 -10.65 10.88 19.96
N ILE A 18 -10.46 9.62 20.35
CA ILE A 18 -11.53 8.61 20.41
C ILE A 18 -11.99 8.45 21.87
N ASN A 19 -13.20 8.96 22.17
CA ASN A 19 -13.83 8.79 23.49
C ASN A 19 -14.85 7.65 23.43
N ALA A 20 -14.52 6.50 24.03
CA ALA A 20 -15.39 5.33 24.09
C ALA A 20 -15.50 4.79 25.53
N SER A 21 -16.64 4.19 25.86
CA SER A 21 -16.87 3.59 27.20
C SER A 21 -16.07 2.30 27.43
N ALA A 22 -15.62 1.63 26.36
CA ALA A 22 -14.76 0.46 26.37
C ALA A 22 -14.07 0.30 25.01
N LEU A 23 -12.94 -0.42 24.98
CA LEU A 23 -12.32 -0.88 23.73
C LEU A 23 -13.10 -2.09 23.21
N THR A 24 -14.09 -1.82 22.36
CA THR A 24 -14.83 -2.87 21.65
C THR A 24 -14.15 -3.18 20.31
N PRO A 25 -14.40 -4.36 19.69
CA PRO A 25 -13.83 -4.69 18.38
C PRO A 25 -14.11 -3.62 17.30
N GLU A 26 -15.27 -2.95 17.37
CA GLU A 26 -15.63 -1.85 16.48
C GLU A 26 -14.74 -0.61 16.68
N ILE A 27 -14.46 -0.24 17.94
CA ILE A 27 -13.58 0.89 18.28
C ILE A 27 -12.12 0.57 17.93
N GLU A 28 -11.69 -0.67 18.15
CA GLU A 28 -10.35 -1.15 17.81
C GLU A 28 -10.12 -1.10 16.28
N GLN A 29 -11.11 -1.53 15.49
CA GLN A 29 -11.06 -1.39 14.03
C GLN A 29 -10.95 0.07 13.58
N LEU A 30 -11.73 0.98 14.18
CA LEU A 30 -11.72 2.39 13.82
C LEU A 30 -10.37 3.06 14.17
N TYR A 31 -9.82 2.74 15.34
CA TYR A 31 -8.52 3.22 15.78
C TYR A 31 -7.40 2.82 14.81
N HIS A 32 -7.36 1.54 14.41
CA HIS A 32 -6.38 1.07 13.44
C HIS A 32 -6.57 1.64 12.04
N ALA A 33 -7.81 1.90 11.60
CA ALA A 33 -8.08 2.52 10.32
C ALA A 33 -7.57 3.97 10.27
N LEU A 34 -7.75 4.73 11.36
CA LEU A 34 -7.32 6.12 11.47
C LEU A 34 -5.79 6.25 11.62
N GLN A 35 -5.13 5.34 12.34
CA GLN A 35 -3.66 5.34 12.42
C GLN A 35 -2.97 5.07 11.08
N LYS A 36 -3.61 4.31 10.20
CA LYS A 36 -3.09 4.04 8.84
C LYS A 36 -3.16 5.27 7.92
N GLN A 37 -3.78 6.37 8.35
CA GLN A 37 -3.78 7.65 7.64
C GLN A 37 -2.71 8.58 8.25
N THR A 38 -1.44 8.26 8.03
CA THR A 38 -0.31 9.21 8.23
C THR A 38 0.47 9.27 6.91
N PRO A 39 1.31 10.31 6.70
CA PRO A 39 1.22 11.18 5.53
C PRO A 39 1.23 10.37 4.21
N ASN A 40 0.22 10.56 3.38
CA ASN A 40 0.22 9.99 2.03
C ASN A 40 1.42 10.55 1.26
N LEU A 41 2.48 9.74 1.13
CA LEU A 41 3.56 10.03 0.22
C LEU A 41 2.95 10.02 -1.20
N GLU A 42 2.73 11.19 -1.82
CA GLU A 42 2.13 11.21 -3.16
C GLU A 42 3.13 10.76 -4.23
N GLN A 43 4.39 11.10 -4.01
CA GLN A 43 5.50 10.80 -4.91
C GLN A 43 6.68 10.18 -4.19
N ILE A 44 7.42 9.33 -4.90
CA ILE A 44 8.67 8.75 -4.44
C ILE A 44 9.80 9.09 -5.40
N GLU A 45 10.94 9.49 -4.85
CA GLU A 45 12.17 9.66 -5.62
C GLU A 45 12.74 8.29 -5.98
N ALA A 46 13.03 8.10 -7.26
CA ALA A 46 13.63 6.90 -7.81
C ALA A 46 14.69 7.24 -8.86
N VAL A 47 15.67 6.37 -9.05
CA VAL A 47 16.81 6.58 -9.95
C VAL A 47 16.79 5.54 -11.06
N LYS A 48 17.06 6.00 -12.29
CA LYS A 48 17.34 5.12 -13.44
C LYS A 48 18.35 5.82 -14.35
N ASP A 49 19.38 5.08 -14.78
CA ASP A 49 20.43 5.59 -15.69
C ASP A 49 21.07 6.90 -15.19
N ASN A 50 21.37 6.98 -13.89
CA ASN A 50 21.89 8.17 -13.18
C ASN A 50 21.00 9.43 -13.24
N VAL A 51 19.71 9.26 -13.55
CA VAL A 51 18.72 10.34 -13.53
C VAL A 51 17.71 10.08 -12.41
N SER A 52 17.41 11.11 -11.62
CA SER A 52 16.35 11.07 -10.60
C SER A 52 14.99 11.38 -11.22
N TYR A 53 13.99 10.60 -10.83
CA TYR A 53 12.60 10.69 -11.21
C TYR A 53 11.75 10.80 -9.94
N TYR A 54 10.74 11.66 -9.96
CA TYR A 54 9.73 11.74 -8.91
C TYR A 54 8.47 11.06 -9.43
N LEU A 55 8.26 9.81 -9.01
CA LEU A 55 7.19 8.96 -9.51
C LEU A 55 5.98 9.12 -8.61
N ASN A 56 4.79 9.36 -9.18
CA ASN A 56 3.56 9.27 -8.41
C ASN A 56 3.36 7.81 -7.94
N LEU A 57 2.96 7.62 -6.69
CA LEU A 57 2.63 6.27 -6.21
C LEU A 57 1.48 5.64 -7.01
N SER A 58 0.58 6.48 -7.55
CA SER A 58 -0.49 6.06 -8.44
C SER A 58 0.00 5.51 -9.79
N ASP A 59 1.28 5.65 -10.15
CA ASP A 59 1.85 5.09 -11.38
C ASP A 59 2.64 3.80 -11.13
N ILE A 60 2.85 3.46 -9.85
CA ILE A 60 3.60 2.29 -9.42
C ILE A 60 2.66 1.08 -9.31
N LEU A 61 3.04 0.01 -10.01
CA LEU A 61 2.36 -1.28 -10.00
C LEU A 61 2.75 -2.10 -8.76
N PHE A 62 4.04 -2.15 -8.45
CA PHE A 62 4.59 -2.85 -7.31
C PHE A 62 6.03 -2.40 -7.03
N PHE A 63 6.53 -2.72 -5.84
CA PHE A 63 7.93 -2.67 -5.50
C PHE A 63 8.46 -4.09 -5.35
N GLU A 64 9.68 -4.35 -5.82
CA GLU A 64 10.36 -5.61 -5.58
C GLU A 64 11.82 -5.44 -5.16
N THR A 65 12.31 -6.34 -4.33
CA THR A 65 13.76 -6.46 -4.14
C THR A 65 14.34 -7.26 -5.30
N ASP A 66 15.17 -6.61 -6.10
CA ASP A 66 16.09 -7.28 -7.01
C ASP A 66 17.49 -7.29 -6.38
N SER A 67 17.96 -8.48 -6.05
CA SER A 67 19.24 -8.72 -5.39
C SER A 67 19.38 -7.98 -4.04
N LYS A 68 19.92 -6.75 -4.02
CA LYS A 68 20.14 -5.96 -2.79
C LYS A 68 19.44 -4.59 -2.82
N ILE A 69 18.84 -4.24 -3.94
CA ILE A 69 18.18 -2.97 -4.17
C ILE A 69 16.68 -3.17 -4.29
N VAL A 70 15.91 -2.11 -4.01
CA VAL A 70 14.47 -2.12 -4.22
C VAL A 70 14.16 -1.35 -5.49
N MET A 71 13.33 -1.95 -6.32
CA MET A 71 12.90 -1.41 -7.60
C MET A 71 11.42 -1.04 -7.50
N ALA A 72 11.07 0.17 -7.94
CA ALA A 72 9.70 0.61 -8.18
C ALA A 72 9.32 0.30 -9.63
N HIS A 73 8.28 -0.49 -9.85
CA HIS A 73 7.85 -0.93 -11.17
C HIS A 73 6.64 -0.13 -11.62
N THR A 74 6.84 0.71 -12.64
CA THR A 74 5.74 1.27 -13.45
C THR A 74 5.35 0.29 -14.56
N ALA A 75 4.32 0.60 -15.34
CA ALA A 75 3.91 -0.21 -16.49
C ALA A 75 5.06 -0.46 -17.47
N LYS A 76 5.85 0.57 -17.76
CA LYS A 76 6.90 0.52 -18.80
C LYS A 76 8.31 0.33 -18.26
N ASN A 77 8.60 0.84 -17.06
CA ASN A 77 9.96 0.96 -16.55
C ASN A 77 10.09 0.46 -15.10
N ALA A 78 11.33 0.19 -14.68
CA ALA A 78 11.70 -0.04 -13.29
C ALA A 78 12.74 0.98 -12.87
N TYR A 79 12.66 1.46 -11.64
CA TYR A 79 13.52 2.51 -11.09
C TYR A 79 14.00 2.10 -9.70
N GLN A 80 15.26 2.33 -9.37
CA GLN A 80 15.79 2.04 -8.06
C GLN A 80 15.28 3.07 -7.05
N VAL A 81 14.78 2.63 -5.90
CA VAL A 81 14.46 3.51 -4.77
C VAL A 81 15.48 3.35 -3.65
N LYS A 82 15.65 4.40 -2.85
CA LYS A 82 16.60 4.40 -1.71
C LYS A 82 16.12 3.57 -0.52
N TYR A 83 14.81 3.35 -0.42
CA TYR A 83 14.16 2.68 0.69
C TYR A 83 14.33 1.17 0.63
N LYS A 84 14.39 0.55 1.80
CA LYS A 84 14.16 -0.88 1.96
C LYS A 84 12.67 -1.18 1.96
N LEU A 85 12.38 -2.42 1.67
CA LEU A 85 11.04 -2.93 1.54
C LEU A 85 10.23 -2.79 2.84
N TYR A 86 10.84 -2.96 4.03
CA TYR A 86 10.14 -2.73 5.30
C TYR A 86 9.87 -1.23 5.55
N GLU A 87 10.80 -0.34 5.19
CA GLU A 87 10.60 1.12 5.33
C GLU A 87 9.47 1.60 4.43
N LEU A 88 9.33 0.99 3.25
CA LEU A 88 8.20 1.24 2.35
C LEU A 88 6.87 0.81 2.98
N GLU A 89 6.82 -0.27 3.75
CA GLU A 89 5.57 -0.67 4.43
C GLU A 89 5.08 0.37 5.45
N ASP A 90 6.02 1.11 6.07
CA ASP A 90 5.70 2.12 7.07
C ASP A 90 5.23 3.45 6.45
N ILE A 91 5.69 3.79 5.24
CA ILE A 91 5.40 5.09 4.60
C ILE A 91 4.40 5.02 3.45
N LEU A 92 4.13 3.84 2.91
CA LEU A 92 3.16 3.67 1.83
C LEU A 92 1.74 3.61 2.40
N GLY A 93 0.79 4.15 1.63
CA GLY A 93 -0.62 4.15 2.01
C GLY A 93 -1.24 2.75 2.02
N GLY A 94 -2.45 2.65 2.58
CA GLY A 94 -3.18 1.38 2.73
C GLY A 94 -3.64 0.70 1.44
N ASN A 95 -3.35 1.29 0.28
CA ASN A 95 -3.48 0.69 -1.05
C ASN A 95 -2.26 -0.15 -1.45
N PHE A 96 -1.15 -0.07 -0.72
CA PHE A 96 -0.03 -0.97 -0.89
C PHE A 96 -0.08 -2.10 0.13
N MET A 97 0.36 -3.28 -0.29
CA MET A 97 0.36 -4.47 0.56
C MET A 97 1.52 -5.40 0.27
N ARG A 98 2.16 -5.92 1.31
CA ARG A 98 3.16 -6.98 1.17
C ARG A 98 2.51 -8.27 0.68
N VAL A 99 3.01 -8.81 -0.42
CA VAL A 99 2.45 -10.03 -1.04
C VAL A 99 3.48 -11.16 -1.21
N ALA A 100 4.76 -10.84 -1.04
CA ALA A 100 5.85 -11.80 -0.93
C ALA A 100 6.96 -11.21 -0.07
N LYS A 101 7.91 -12.05 0.35
CA LYS A 101 9.10 -11.59 1.11
C LYS A 101 9.87 -10.50 0.37
N SER A 102 9.82 -10.49 -0.95
CA SER A 102 10.52 -9.54 -1.82
C SER A 102 9.59 -8.59 -2.57
N THR A 103 8.28 -8.50 -2.26
CA THR A 103 7.35 -7.74 -3.12
C THR A 103 6.22 -7.07 -2.34
N ILE A 104 6.04 -5.76 -2.57
CA ILE A 104 4.88 -4.96 -2.15
C ILE A 104 4.07 -4.60 -3.39
N LEU A 105 2.78 -4.92 -3.39
CA LEU A 105 1.86 -4.72 -4.50
C LEU A 105 1.02 -3.46 -4.30
N ASN A 106 0.80 -2.69 -5.36
CA ASN A 106 -0.26 -1.69 -5.39
C ASN A 106 -1.59 -2.37 -5.73
N LEU A 107 -2.52 -2.40 -4.77
CA LEU A 107 -3.81 -3.03 -4.91
C LEU A 107 -4.73 -2.30 -5.89
N ASP A 108 -4.50 -1.00 -6.15
CA ASP A 108 -5.27 -0.20 -7.11
C ASP A 108 -4.95 -0.55 -8.56
N LYS A 109 -3.81 -1.23 -8.78
CA LYS A 109 -3.31 -1.57 -10.12
C LYS A 109 -3.58 -3.00 -10.53
N ILE A 110 -4.25 -3.78 -9.69
CA ILE A 110 -4.62 -5.15 -10.02
C ILE A 110 -5.68 -5.12 -11.13
N TYR A 111 -5.29 -5.54 -12.32
CA TYR A 111 -6.22 -5.74 -13.44
C TYR A 111 -6.86 -7.13 -13.40
N ALA A 112 -6.03 -8.16 -13.17
CA ALA A 112 -6.52 -9.54 -13.05
C ALA A 112 -5.75 -10.32 -11.99
N ILE A 113 -6.45 -11.26 -11.33
CA ILE A 113 -5.90 -12.15 -10.30
C ILE A 113 -6.31 -13.60 -10.57
N THR A 114 -5.34 -14.51 -10.56
CA THR A 114 -5.59 -15.96 -10.59
C THR A 114 -5.98 -16.45 -9.20
N ARG A 115 -7.17 -17.05 -9.05
CA ARG A 115 -7.68 -17.56 -7.77
C ARG A 115 -7.11 -18.95 -7.44
N SER A 116 -5.81 -19.01 -7.17
CA SER A 116 -5.12 -20.23 -6.76
C SER A 116 -4.21 -19.94 -5.57
N ILE A 117 -4.29 -20.72 -4.50
CA ILE A 117 -3.44 -20.54 -3.31
C ILE A 117 -1.96 -20.77 -3.67
N SER A 118 -1.68 -21.79 -4.49
CA SER A 118 -0.31 -22.21 -4.80
C SER A 118 0.33 -21.42 -5.94
N ASN A 119 -0.46 -20.80 -6.81
CA ASN A 119 0.01 -20.06 -7.97
C ASN A 119 -0.85 -18.82 -8.24
N CYS A 120 -1.04 -18.00 -7.21
CA CYS A 120 -1.76 -16.74 -7.36
C CYS A 120 -0.88 -15.76 -8.13
N GLN A 121 -1.37 -15.33 -9.29
CA GLN A 121 -0.69 -14.42 -10.18
C GLN A 121 -1.53 -13.15 -10.35
N ILE A 122 -0.87 -12.00 -10.28
CA ILE A 122 -1.42 -10.68 -10.56
C ILE A 122 -0.92 -10.20 -11.92
N LYS A 123 -1.84 -9.63 -12.70
CA LYS A 123 -1.56 -8.94 -13.96
C LYS A 123 -2.00 -7.48 -13.83
N PHE A 124 -1.33 -6.62 -14.58
CA PHE A 124 -1.56 -5.18 -14.60
C PHE A 124 -2.01 -4.76 -16.00
N GLU A 125 -2.78 -3.68 -16.07
CA GLU A 125 -3.21 -3.10 -17.34
C GLU A 125 -2.00 -2.47 -18.07
N GLU A 126 -1.98 -2.56 -19.40
CA GLU A 126 -0.93 -2.00 -20.27
C GLU A 126 0.52 -2.40 -19.90
N SER A 127 0.70 -3.54 -19.24
CA SER A 127 2.00 -4.02 -18.80
C SER A 127 2.12 -5.53 -18.96
N TYR A 128 3.28 -5.97 -19.43
CA TYR A 128 3.63 -7.39 -19.50
C TYR A 128 4.07 -7.96 -18.14
N LYS A 129 4.25 -7.11 -17.14
CA LYS A 129 4.76 -7.50 -15.83
C LYS A 129 3.70 -8.32 -15.07
N THR A 130 4.17 -9.28 -14.27
CA THR A 130 3.30 -10.10 -13.42
C THR A 130 3.93 -10.30 -12.06
N VAL A 131 3.11 -10.35 -11.02
CA VAL A 131 3.55 -10.60 -9.64
C VAL A 131 2.94 -11.91 -9.16
N TYR A 132 3.76 -12.76 -8.54
CA TYR A 132 3.29 -13.96 -7.85
C TYR A 132 3.13 -13.69 -6.35
N ILE A 133 2.04 -14.18 -5.78
CA ILE A 133 1.73 -14.02 -4.36
C ILE A 133 2.21 -15.24 -3.62
N SER A 134 2.95 -15.04 -2.54
CA SER A 134 3.34 -16.12 -1.66
C SER A 134 2.12 -16.67 -0.91
N ARG A 135 2.09 -17.99 -0.73
CA ARG A 135 1.04 -18.71 0.01
C ARG A 135 0.72 -18.09 1.38
N HIS A 136 1.74 -17.55 2.04
CA HIS A 136 1.60 -16.90 3.35
C HIS A 136 0.71 -15.65 3.30
N TYR A 137 0.80 -14.85 2.24
CA TYR A 137 0.10 -13.57 2.11
C TYR A 137 -1.24 -13.69 1.36
N TYR A 138 -1.53 -14.85 0.75
CA TYR A 138 -2.72 -15.02 -0.08
C TYR A 138 -4.02 -14.74 0.66
N ARG A 139 -4.15 -15.23 1.90
CA ARG A 139 -5.34 -15.02 2.73
C ARG A 139 -5.56 -13.54 3.02
N ASP A 140 -4.51 -12.83 3.41
CA ASP A 140 -4.60 -11.42 3.75
C ASP A 140 -4.93 -10.58 2.51
N LEU A 141 -4.31 -10.88 1.36
CA LEU A 141 -4.62 -10.22 0.09
C LEU A 141 -6.09 -10.40 -0.28
N ARG A 142 -6.61 -11.62 -0.14
CA ARG A 142 -8.02 -11.91 -0.43
C ARG A 142 -8.96 -11.10 0.45
N ASN A 143 -8.72 -11.09 1.76
CA ASN A 143 -9.54 -10.33 2.72
C ASN A 143 -9.52 -8.84 2.36
N ARG A 144 -8.33 -8.30 2.06
CA ARG A 144 -8.15 -6.90 1.68
C ARG A 144 -8.92 -6.54 0.40
N LEU A 145 -8.95 -7.43 -0.59
CA LEU A 145 -9.70 -7.23 -1.82
C LEU A 145 -11.21 -7.37 -1.63
N GLU A 146 -11.66 -8.23 -0.71
CA GLU A 146 -13.08 -8.36 -0.36
C GLU A 146 -13.59 -7.11 0.39
N GLU A 147 -12.81 -6.58 1.35
CA GLU A 147 -13.12 -5.31 2.04
C GLU A 147 -13.35 -4.17 1.04
N ARG A 148 -12.50 -4.06 0.02
CA ARG A 148 -12.56 -2.98 -1.00
C ARG A 148 -13.73 -3.10 -1.98
N ARG A 149 -14.37 -4.26 -2.08
CA ARG A 149 -15.57 -4.44 -2.93
C ARG A 149 -16.86 -3.99 -2.24
N ASN A 150 -16.82 -3.86 -0.92
CA ASN A 150 -17.98 -3.56 -0.09
C ASN A 150 -18.11 -2.05 0.24
N PHE A 151 -17.27 -1.22 -0.37
CA PHE A 151 -17.35 0.24 -0.40
C PHE A 151 -17.59 0.69 -1.84
#